data_AF-A0A7Y8JD75-F1
#
_entry.id   AF-A0A7Y8JD75-F1
#
_cell.length_a   1.000
_cell.length_b   1.000
_cell.length_c   1.000
_cell.angle_alpha   90.00
_cell.angle_beta   90.00
_cell.angle_gamma   90.00
#
_symmetry.space_group_name_H-M   'P 1'
#
loop_
_entity.id
_entity.type
_entity.pdbx_description
1 polymer ?
#
loop_
_entity_poly.entity_id
_entity_poly.type
_entity_poly.pdbx_seq_one_letter_code
_entity_poly.pdbx_strand_id
1 'polypeptide(L)' 'MNMNRVGKFETLKIMNEFDRALIEKYGINMTDAHITRYEALTAYEKTGSVSQAVELLAGQRGFKPLGESTD' A
#
# COMPACT_ATOMS: atom_id res chain seq x y z
N MET A 1 10.67 -6.64 -15.10
CA MET A 1 10.89 -7.14 -13.73
C MET A 1 12.36 -6.96 -13.39
N ASN A 2 12.69 -6.03 -12.51
CA ASN A 2 14.06 -5.84 -12.02
C ASN A 2 14.06 -6.02 -10.49
N MET A 3 13.72 -7.24 -10.04
CA MET A 3 13.62 -7.64 -8.62
C MET A 3 14.94 -7.52 -7.85
N ASN A 4 16.03 -7.09 -8.50
CA ASN A 4 17.37 -6.94 -7.93
C ASN A 4 17.66 -5.54 -7.36
N ARG A 5 16.74 -4.57 -7.45
CA ARG A 5 17.01 -3.18 -7.00
C ARG A 5 16.63 -2.86 -5.55
N VAL A 6 15.72 -3.63 -4.96
CA VAL A 6 15.25 -3.39 -3.59
C VAL A 6 15.78 -4.52 -2.70
N GLY A 7 16.78 -4.21 -1.88
CA GLY A 7 17.33 -5.17 -0.93
C GLY A 7 16.27 -5.59 0.10
N LYS A 8 16.46 -6.76 0.75
CA LYS A 8 15.53 -7.29 1.76
C LYS A 8 15.13 -6.26 2.83
N PHE A 9 16.08 -5.41 3.23
CA PHE A 9 15.86 -4.34 4.20
C PHE A 9 14.91 -3.26 3.67
N GLU A 10 15.15 -2.77 2.45
CA GLU A 10 14.28 -1.77 1.82
C GLU A 10 12.88 -2.33 1.57
N THR A 11 12.77 -3.60 1.18
CA THR A 11 11.49 -4.27 1.05
C THR A 11 10.72 -4.25 2.36
N LEU A 12 11.36 -4.62 3.48
CA LEU A 12 10.72 -4.61 4.79
C LEU A 12 10.26 -3.20 5.18
N LYS A 13 11.11 -2.19 4.93
CA LYS A 13 10.78 -0.77 5.19
C LYS A 13 9.55 -0.33 4.39
N ILE A 14 9.53 -0.59 3.08
CA ILE A 14 8.41 -0.26 2.19
C ILE A 14 7.13 -0.95 2.67
N MET A 15 7.18 -2.23 3.03
CA MET A 15 6.00 -2.96 3.51
C MET A 15 5.45 -2.40 4.82
N ASN A 16 6.32 -2.06 5.77
CA ASN A 16 5.90 -1.45 7.04
C ASN A 16 5.28 -0.07 6.84
N GLU A 17 5.86 0.74 5.93
CA GLU A 17 5.31 2.05 5.59
C GLU A 17 3.98 1.93 4.85
N PHE A 18 3.85 0.95 3.96
CA PHE A 18 2.63 0.66 3.23
C PHE A 18 1.48 0.25 4.16
N ASP A 19 1.72 -0.71 5.04
CA ASP A 19 0.72 -1.20 5.99
C ASP A 19 0.26 -0.07 6.93
N ARG A 20 1.21 0.73 7.42
CA ARG A 20 0.90 1.92 8.22
C ARG A 20 0.03 2.92 7.47
N ALA A 21 0.39 3.28 6.24
CA ALA A 21 -0.35 4.25 5.45
C ALA A 21 -1.77 3.75 5.09
N LEU A 22 -1.96 2.44 4.89
CA LEU A 22 -3.27 1.83 4.67
C LEU A 22 -4.15 1.93 5.94
N ILE A 23 -3.58 1.65 7.12
CA ILE A 23 -4.28 1.79 8.41
C ILE A 23 -4.63 3.26 8.67
N GLU A 24 -3.70 4.18 8.47
CA GLU A 24 -3.91 5.60 8.74
C GLU A 24 -4.98 6.22 7.82
N LYS A 25 -4.97 5.86 6.52
CA LYS A 25 -5.90 6.46 5.55
C LYS A 25 -7.25 5.74 5.46
N TYR A 26 -7.26 4.42 5.59
CA TYR A 26 -8.44 3.58 5.29
C TYR A 26 -8.87 2.70 6.47
N GLY A 27 -8.14 2.72 7.59
CA GLY A 27 -8.50 1.97 8.80
C GLY A 27 -8.34 0.45 8.66
N ILE A 28 -7.63 -0.01 7.64
CA ILE A 28 -7.47 -1.44 7.34
C ILE A 28 -5.99 -1.78 7.13
N ASN A 29 -5.55 -2.94 7.62
CA ASN A 29 -4.20 -3.45 7.36
C ASN A 29 -4.17 -4.28 6.06
N MET A 30 -2.97 -4.62 5.59
CA MET A 30 -2.79 -5.39 4.35
C MET A 30 -3.46 -6.77 4.40
N THR A 31 -3.48 -7.42 5.56
CA THR A 31 -4.05 -8.77 5.73
C THR A 31 -5.56 -8.74 5.53
N ASP A 32 -6.24 -7.82 6.22
CA ASP A 32 -7.69 -7.64 6.14
C ASP A 32 -8.11 -7.09 4.77
N ALA A 33 -7.25 -6.28 4.15
CA ALA A 33 -7.43 -5.79 2.79
C ALA A 33 -7.16 -6.84 1.70
N HIS A 34 -6.71 -8.05 2.06
CA HIS A 34 -6.23 -9.07 1.13
C HIS A 34 -5.21 -8.53 0.11
N ILE A 35 -4.30 -7.66 0.55
CA ILE A 35 -3.19 -7.12 -0.24
C ILE A 35 -1.95 -7.97 0.01
N THR A 36 -1.47 -8.64 -1.03
CA THR A 36 -0.21 -9.37 -0.95
C THR A 36 0.98 -8.42 -1.02
N ARG A 37 2.13 -8.85 -0.46
CA ARG A 37 3.41 -8.13 -0.60
C ARG A 37 3.77 -7.87 -2.07
N TYR A 38 3.45 -8.82 -2.96
CA TYR A 38 3.73 -8.68 -4.39
C TYR A 38 2.93 -7.53 -5.02
N GLU A 39 1.64 -7.42 -4.69
CA GLU A 39 0.80 -6.31 -5.18
C GLU A 39 1.28 -4.96 -4.66
N ALA A 40 1.60 -4.87 -3.36
CA ALA A 40 2.09 -3.64 -2.75
C ALA A 40 3.42 -3.18 -3.38
N LEU A 41 4.37 -4.10 -3.60
CA LEU A 41 5.63 -3.79 -4.28
C LEU A 41 5.41 -3.41 -5.75
N THR A 42 4.52 -4.11 -6.46
CA THR A 42 4.20 -3.79 -7.86
C THR A 42 3.55 -2.40 -7.97
N ALA A 43 2.67 -2.04 -7.04
CA ALA A 43 2.08 -0.70 -6.99
C ALA A 43 3.15 0.35 -6.67
N TYR A 44 4.04 0.09 -5.71
CA TYR A 44 5.16 0.96 -5.39
C TYR A 44 6.13 1.16 -6.57
N GLU A 45 6.46 0.11 -7.31
CA GLU A 45 7.30 0.21 -8.51
C GLU A 45 6.66 1.08 -9.61
N LYS A 46 5.33 1.07 -9.71
CA LYS A 46 4.58 1.87 -10.68
C LYS A 46 4.50 3.34 -10.28
N THR A 47 4.31 3.64 -9.00
CA THR A 47 4.08 5.01 -8.51
C THR A 47 5.37 5.68 -8.04
N GLY A 48 6.37 4.91 -7.62
CA GLY A 48 7.56 5.41 -6.93
C GLY A 48 7.31 5.94 -5.52
N SER A 49 6.09 5.78 -4.98
CA SER A 49 5.66 6.35 -3.70
C SER A 49 4.70 5.42 -2.97
N VAL A 50 4.96 5.17 -1.69
CA VAL A 50 4.10 4.33 -0.82
C VAL A 50 2.70 4.93 -0.72
N SER A 51 2.60 6.25 -0.50
CA SER A 51 1.33 6.95 -0.38
C SER A 51 0.45 6.75 -1.62
N GLN A 52 1.03 6.91 -2.82
CA GLN A 52 0.31 6.72 -4.09
C GLN A 52 0.02 5.24 -4.38
N ALA A 53 0.91 4.33 -3.97
CA ALA A 53 0.69 2.89 -4.13
C ALA A 53 -0.50 2.41 -3.29
N VAL A 54 -0.63 2.93 -2.07
CA VAL A 54 -1.78 2.69 -1.19
C VAL A 54 -3.06 3.22 -1.82
N GLU A 55 -3.08 4.47 -2.30
CA GLU A 55 -4.25 5.07 -2.97
C GLU A 55 -4.66 4.29 -4.22
N LEU A 56 -3.68 3.85 -5.02
CA LEU A 56 -3.92 3.05 -6.22
C LEU A 56 -4.62 1.72 -5.88
N LEU A 57 -4.09 0.97 -4.90
CA LEU A 57 -4.66 -0.33 -4.52
C LEU A 57 -5.97 -0.19 -3.75
N ALA A 58 -6.12 0.85 -2.94
CA ALA A 58 -7.34 1.17 -2.23
C ALA A 58 -8.47 1.55 -3.20
N GLY A 59 -8.17 2.39 -4.21
CA GLY A 59 -9.13 2.75 -5.26
C GLY A 59 -9.57 1.56 -6.09
N GLN A 60 -8.65 0.65 -6.44
CA GLN A 60 -8.97 -0.61 -7.14
C GLN A 60 -9.87 -1.54 -6.33
N ARG A 61 -9.76 -1.51 -4.99
CA ARG A 61 -10.58 -2.31 -4.07
C ARG A 61 -11.84 -1.60 -3.57
N GLY A 62 -12.03 -0.32 -3.92
CA GLY A 62 -13.17 0.47 -3.48
C GLY A 62 -13.16 0.83 -1.99
N PHE A 63 -12.00 0.90 -1.35
CA PHE A 63 -11.89 1.34 0.04
C PHE A 63 -12.19 2.83 0.15
N LYS A 64 -12.94 3.20 1.20
CA LYS A 64 -13.25 4.60 1.51
C LYS A 64 -12.28 5.15 2.55
N PRO A 65 -11.72 6.35 2.34
CA PRO A 65 -10.89 7.00 3.34
C PRO A 65 -11.66 7.25 4.65
N LEU A 66 -10.99 7.13 5.80
CA LEU A 66 -11.60 7.40 7.11
C LEU A 66 -12.12 8.84 7.27
N GLY A 67 -11.58 9.78 6.49
CA GLY A 67 -11.99 11.19 6.49
C GLY A 67 -13.17 11.55 5.58
N GLU A 68 -13.68 10.62 4.76
CA GLU A 68 -14.81 10.85 3.84
C GLU A 68 -16.17 10.44 4.45
N SER A 69 -16.29 10.50 5.78
CA SER A 69 -17.59 10.44 6.46
C SER A 69 -18.38 11.69 6.10
N THR A 70 -19.14 11.62 5.02
CA THR A 70 -20.18 12.62 4.74
C THR A 70 -21.36 12.25 5.63
N ASP A 71 -21.58 13.03 6.69
CA ASP A 71 -22.87 13.12 7.40
C ASP A 71 -23.98 13.53 6.41
#